data_AF-A0A383CM46-F1
#
_entry.id   AF-A0A383CM46-F1
#
_cell.length_a   1.000
_cell.length_b   1.000
_cell.length_c   1.000
_cell.angle_alpha   90.00
_cell.angle_beta   90.00
_cell.angle_gamma   90.00
#
_symmetry.space_group_name_H-M   'P 1'
#
loop_
_entity.id
_entity.type
_entity.pdbx_description
1 polymer ?
#
loop_
_entity_poly.entity_id
_entity_poly.type
_entity_poly.pdbx_seq_one_letter_code
_entity_poly.pdbx_strand_id
1 'polypeptide(L)'
;PMGDANSADNRFDLPFVTEQVRRILIVDGTDTAAPALSGIPGEQTAEADLGDTINGSRILEFVLNPSRELGLAYGTGLRTTRIPFEELANETLSKYDLVVLYDVSELSDERKLDLHTFVKEGRSLLLVCSADLNALNFNNKLAAGDDPLSPVQIDNDLKLDPASVILFDTERHEIDEVPYVPHALVSHFLNLRSGDLSMVSFNTLRGVRGYTKDARILLRDDQNHPLVVDRPLGDGRVAV
;
A
#
# COMPACT_ATOMS: atom_id res chain seq x y z
N PRO A 1 35.45 15.60 39.23
CA PRO A 1 35.75 14.58 38.20
C PRO A 1 34.85 13.35 38.41
N MET A 2 33.63 13.42 37.90
CA MET A 2 32.69 12.29 37.82
C MET A 2 32.73 11.82 36.36
N GLY A 3 33.11 10.57 36.15
CA GLY A 3 33.11 9.94 34.85
C GLY A 3 31.70 9.52 34.49
N ASP A 4 31.14 10.13 33.45
CA ASP A 4 29.88 9.71 32.84
C ASP A 4 30.08 8.36 32.15
N ALA A 5 29.68 7.31 32.85
CA ALA A 5 29.50 5.97 32.31
C ALA A 5 28.16 5.91 31.56
N ASN A 6 28.08 6.56 30.39
CA ASN A 6 27.08 6.27 29.36
C ASN A 6 27.81 5.87 28.08
N SER A 7 28.54 4.76 28.18
CA SER A 7 29.04 4.00 27.03
C SER A 7 27.82 3.45 26.27
N ALA A 8 27.54 4.05 25.13
CA ALA A 8 26.57 3.67 24.10
C ALA A 8 26.16 2.18 24.13
N ASP A 9 24.90 1.93 24.47
CA ASP A 9 24.26 0.63 24.28
C ASP A 9 23.95 0.43 22.80
N ASN A 10 24.97 0.09 22.01
CA ASN A 10 24.89 -0.19 20.56
C ASN A 10 24.24 -1.55 20.24
N ARG A 11 23.40 -2.11 21.12
CA ARG A 11 22.74 -3.40 20.88
C ARG A 11 21.68 -3.37 19.77
N PHE A 12 21.33 -2.19 19.26
CA PHE A 12 20.40 -2.00 18.13
C PHE A 12 21.09 -1.57 16.83
N ASP A 13 22.40 -1.28 16.86
CA ASP A 13 23.19 -0.99 15.65
C ASP A 13 23.61 -2.31 14.98
N LEU A 14 22.65 -3.01 14.39
CA LEU A 14 22.96 -4.07 13.45
C LEU A 14 23.46 -3.42 12.14
N PRO A 15 24.65 -3.78 11.64
CA PRO A 15 25.16 -3.23 10.39
C PRO A 15 24.19 -3.59 9.25
N PHE A 16 23.67 -2.56 8.59
CA PHE A 16 22.76 -2.71 7.47
C PHE A 16 23.50 -3.40 6.30
N VAL A 17 23.17 -4.67 6.05
CA VAL A 17 23.75 -5.40 4.91
C VAL A 17 23.07 -4.87 3.64
N THR A 18 23.82 -4.15 2.82
CA THR A 18 23.34 -3.49 1.59
C THR A 18 22.68 -4.44 0.58
N GLU A 19 22.95 -5.74 0.67
CA GLU A 19 22.34 -6.80 -0.16
C GLU A 19 20.88 -7.12 0.21
N GLN A 20 20.38 -6.63 1.35
CA GLN A 20 19.00 -6.87 1.81
C GLN A 20 18.05 -5.70 1.53
N VAL A 21 18.50 -4.65 0.83
CA VAL A 21 17.67 -3.49 0.53
C VAL A 21 16.60 -3.87 -0.49
N ARG A 22 15.33 -3.77 -0.10
CA ARG A 22 14.18 -3.98 -0.99
C ARG A 22 13.78 -2.66 -1.63
N ARG A 23 13.55 -2.68 -2.94
CA ARG A 23 13.18 -1.49 -3.72
C ARG A 23 11.68 -1.49 -3.98
N ILE A 24 11.04 -0.39 -3.64
CA ILE A 24 9.59 -0.22 -3.73
C ILE A 24 9.32 0.96 -4.65
N LEU A 25 8.56 0.73 -5.71
CA LEU A 25 7.99 1.80 -6.53
C LEU A 25 6.58 2.10 -6.04
N ILE A 26 6.27 3.37 -5.78
CA ILE A 26 4.91 3.84 -5.49
C ILE A 26 4.48 4.68 -6.68
N VAL A 27 3.42 4.26 -7.36
CA VAL A 27 2.82 4.96 -8.49
C VAL A 27 1.59 5.68 -7.97
N ASP A 28 1.59 7.00 -8.08
CA ASP A 28 0.51 7.86 -7.62
C ASP A 28 -0.50 8.11 -8.75
N GLY A 29 -1.67 7.52 -8.61
CA GLY A 29 -2.79 7.60 -9.56
C GLY A 29 -3.83 8.65 -9.20
N THR A 30 -3.65 9.41 -8.11
CA THR A 30 -4.56 10.53 -7.83
C THR A 30 -4.44 11.53 -8.97
N ASP A 31 -5.54 11.73 -9.72
CA ASP A 31 -5.59 12.70 -10.81
C ASP A 31 -5.03 14.05 -10.31
N THR A 32 -3.96 14.54 -10.92
CA THR A 32 -3.52 15.94 -10.77
C THR A 32 -4.48 16.88 -11.49
N ALA A 33 -5.79 16.70 -11.28
CA ALA A 33 -6.84 17.61 -11.68
C ALA A 33 -7.26 18.50 -10.50
N ALA A 34 -6.31 18.94 -9.68
CA ALA A 34 -6.45 20.27 -9.11
C ALA A 34 -6.10 21.25 -10.23
N PRO A 35 -7.01 22.13 -10.69
CA PRO A 35 -6.61 23.18 -11.60
C PRO A 35 -5.54 23.99 -10.89
N ALA A 36 -4.31 23.93 -11.39
CA ALA A 36 -3.29 24.91 -11.04
C ALA A 36 -3.91 26.27 -11.35
N LEU A 37 -4.31 27.01 -10.31
CA LEU A 37 -4.61 28.42 -10.43
C LEU A 37 -3.38 29.03 -11.07
N SER A 38 -3.51 29.42 -12.33
CA SER A 38 -2.50 30.15 -13.09
C SER A 38 -2.16 31.39 -12.28
N GLY A 39 -1.03 31.35 -11.57
CA GLY A 39 -0.54 32.44 -10.75
C GLY A 39 -0.35 33.69 -11.60
N ILE A 40 -0.96 34.78 -11.16
CA ILE A 40 -0.78 36.10 -11.76
C ILE A 40 0.71 36.49 -11.56
N PRO A 41 1.41 37.03 -12.57
CA PRO A 41 2.83 37.34 -12.43
C PRO A 41 3.00 38.49 -11.41
N GLY A 42 3.62 38.20 -10.27
CA GLY A 42 4.00 39.23 -9.29
C GLY A 42 3.95 38.86 -7.81
N GLU A 43 3.47 37.68 -7.42
CA GLU A 43 3.42 37.30 -6.01
C GLU A 43 4.75 36.74 -5.52
N GLN A 44 5.23 37.32 -4.43
CA GLN A 44 6.47 36.96 -3.74
C GLN A 44 6.42 35.51 -3.30
N THR A 45 7.57 34.85 -3.36
CA THR A 45 7.80 33.46 -2.97
C THR A 45 7.32 33.26 -1.53
N ALA A 46 6.11 32.74 -1.36
CA ALA A 46 5.60 32.33 -0.07
C ALA A 46 6.52 31.20 0.44
N GLU A 47 6.84 31.26 1.74
CA GLU A 47 7.41 30.15 2.49
C GLU A 47 6.72 28.85 2.06
N ALA A 48 7.50 27.80 1.80
CA ALA A 48 6.98 26.51 1.38
C ALA A 48 5.90 26.05 2.36
N ASP A 49 4.66 26.23 1.95
CA ASP A 49 3.49 25.87 2.70
C ASP A 49 3.54 24.35 2.85
N LEU A 50 3.80 23.85 4.06
CA LEU A 50 3.70 22.43 4.41
C LEU A 50 2.24 21.92 4.25
N GLY A 51 1.32 22.79 3.83
CA GLY A 51 -0.02 22.50 3.32
C GLY A 51 -0.06 21.91 1.90
N ASP A 52 1.06 21.47 1.34
CA ASP A 52 1.10 20.56 0.19
C ASP A 52 0.49 19.21 0.61
N THR A 53 -0.84 19.14 0.48
CA THR A 53 -1.80 18.15 0.99
C THR A 53 -1.19 16.77 1.26
N ILE A 54 -1.25 16.30 2.51
CA ILE A 54 -0.88 14.92 2.86
C ILE A 54 -1.79 13.96 2.05
N ASN A 55 -1.25 13.44 0.93
CA ASN A 55 -1.87 12.40 0.10
C ASN A 55 -1.40 11.03 0.60
N GLY A 56 -2.24 9.99 0.51
CA GLY A 56 -1.92 8.65 0.95
C GLY A 56 -0.69 8.04 0.26
N SER A 57 -0.39 8.39 -0.98
CA SER A 57 0.88 7.99 -1.65
C SER A 57 2.13 8.50 -0.90
N ARG A 58 2.08 9.73 -0.36
CA ARG A 58 3.13 10.34 0.48
C ARG A 58 3.15 9.75 1.88
N ILE A 59 2.00 9.38 2.43
CA ILE A 59 1.92 8.62 3.69
C ILE A 59 2.63 7.27 3.52
N LEU A 60 2.39 6.55 2.43
CA LEU A 60 3.04 5.27 2.15
C LEU A 60 4.57 5.41 2.04
N GLU A 61 5.05 6.43 1.35
CA GLU A 61 6.48 6.75 1.27
C GLU A 61 7.09 6.96 2.66
N PHE A 62 6.39 7.70 3.53
CA PHE A 62 6.80 7.93 4.92
C PHE A 62 6.76 6.66 5.77
N VAL A 63 5.67 5.88 5.72
CA VAL A 63 5.51 4.69 6.57
C VAL A 63 6.51 3.59 6.21
N LEU A 64 6.87 3.47 4.93
CA LEU A 64 7.82 2.45 4.48
C LEU A 64 9.28 2.81 4.82
N ASN A 65 9.63 4.10 4.93
CA ASN A 65 10.97 4.54 5.33
C ASN A 65 10.95 5.85 6.13
N PRO A 66 10.42 5.85 7.37
CA PRO A 66 10.21 7.08 8.14
C PRO A 66 11.55 7.75 8.48
N SER A 67 12.57 6.97 8.76
CA SER A 67 13.88 7.50 9.11
C SER A 67 14.52 8.31 7.99
N ARG A 68 14.38 7.89 6.73
CA ARG A 68 14.89 8.65 5.58
C ARG A 68 14.15 9.98 5.43
N GLU A 69 12.83 9.96 5.58
CA GLU A 69 12.00 11.18 5.51
C GLU A 69 12.28 12.15 6.67
N LEU A 70 12.68 11.62 7.82
CA LEU A 70 13.13 12.41 8.98
C LEU A 70 14.61 12.82 8.90
N GLY A 71 15.32 12.50 7.80
CA GLY A 71 16.73 12.84 7.61
C GLY A 71 17.71 12.09 8.53
N LEU A 72 17.29 10.93 9.07
CA LEU A 72 18.07 10.10 9.97
C LEU A 72 18.96 9.09 9.21
N ALA A 73 20.11 8.74 9.79
CA ALA A 73 21.12 7.90 9.14
C ALA A 73 20.75 6.39 9.06
N TYR A 74 19.72 5.94 9.77
CA TYR A 74 19.35 4.53 9.90
C TYR A 74 18.07 4.23 9.11
N GLY A 75 18.13 3.41 8.06
CA GLY A 75 16.95 3.08 7.25
C GLY A 75 16.18 1.84 7.72
N THR A 76 14.98 1.64 7.19
CA THR A 76 14.20 0.39 7.34
C THR A 76 14.67 -0.75 6.43
N GLY A 77 15.61 -0.46 5.52
CA GLY A 77 16.01 -1.37 4.43
C GLY A 77 15.06 -1.38 3.25
N LEU A 78 14.03 -0.54 3.29
CA LEU A 78 13.15 -0.31 2.17
C LEU A 78 13.58 0.99 1.47
N ARG A 79 13.84 0.90 0.18
CA ARG A 79 14.11 2.06 -0.67
C ARG A 79 12.87 2.36 -1.50
N THR A 80 12.14 3.38 -1.09
CA THR A 80 10.98 3.92 -1.80
C THR A 80 11.40 4.90 -2.88
N THR A 81 10.69 4.84 -3.99
CA THR A 81 10.64 5.83 -5.07
C THR A 81 9.17 6.09 -5.36
N ARG A 82 8.70 7.32 -5.23
CA ARG A 82 7.34 7.73 -5.62
C ARG A 82 7.38 8.48 -6.96
N ILE A 83 6.49 8.11 -7.87
CA ILE A 83 6.33 8.76 -9.18
C ILE A 83 4.84 9.02 -9.45
N PRO A 84 4.51 10.04 -10.27
CA PRO A 84 3.16 10.19 -10.80
C PRO A 84 2.85 9.09 -11.85
N PHE A 85 1.57 8.80 -12.08
CA PHE A 85 1.12 7.74 -12.97
C PHE A 85 1.68 7.84 -14.40
N GLU A 86 1.82 9.05 -14.95
CA GLU A 86 2.30 9.28 -16.32
C GLU A 86 3.76 8.85 -16.50
N GLU A 87 4.55 8.85 -15.42
CA GLU A 87 5.95 8.45 -15.45
C GLU A 87 6.15 6.93 -15.43
N LEU A 88 5.11 6.15 -15.09
CA LEU A 88 5.18 4.69 -15.03
C LEU A 88 5.66 4.07 -16.36
N ALA A 89 5.26 4.66 -17.49
CA ALA A 89 5.65 4.17 -18.81
C ALA A 89 7.17 4.25 -19.07
N ASN A 90 7.87 5.16 -18.38
CA ASN A 90 9.31 5.35 -18.52
C ASN A 90 10.13 4.52 -17.51
N GLU A 91 9.46 3.87 -16.56
CA GLU A 91 10.11 3.11 -15.50
C GLU A 91 10.46 1.68 -15.91
N THR A 92 11.58 1.19 -15.38
CA THR A 92 12.01 -0.20 -15.56
C THR A 92 11.59 -1.03 -14.35
N LEU A 93 10.47 -1.75 -14.45
CA LEU A 93 9.88 -2.48 -13.33
C LEU A 93 10.82 -3.54 -12.72
N SER A 94 11.68 -4.18 -13.50
CA SER A 94 12.59 -5.24 -13.04
C SER A 94 13.59 -4.82 -11.95
N LYS A 95 13.78 -3.51 -11.75
CA LYS A 95 14.63 -2.94 -10.69
C LYS A 95 13.99 -2.99 -9.31
N TYR A 96 12.68 -3.20 -9.22
CA TYR A 96 11.90 -3.15 -7.99
C TYR A 96 11.53 -4.56 -7.52
N ASP A 97 11.35 -4.72 -6.20
CA ASP A 97 10.83 -5.94 -5.59
C ASP A 97 9.30 -5.87 -5.39
N LEU A 98 8.79 -4.65 -5.18
CA LEU A 98 7.38 -4.34 -4.99
C LEU A 98 7.00 -3.11 -5.81
N VAL A 99 5.85 -3.17 -6.47
CA VAL A 99 5.17 -2.01 -7.06
C VAL A 99 3.88 -1.78 -6.28
N VAL A 100 3.63 -0.54 -5.88
CA VAL A 100 2.39 -0.09 -5.25
C VAL A 100 1.67 0.83 -6.21
N LEU A 101 0.46 0.49 -6.61
CA LEU A 101 -0.42 1.37 -7.37
C LEU A 101 -1.39 2.03 -6.40
N TYR A 102 -1.15 3.29 -6.05
CA TYR A 102 -2.02 4.07 -5.20
C TYR A 102 -3.05 4.79 -6.06
N ASP A 103 -4.32 4.47 -5.88
CA ASP A 103 -5.45 5.11 -6.54
C ASP A 103 -5.47 5.04 -8.09
N VAL A 104 -4.81 4.04 -8.68
CA VAL A 104 -4.79 3.84 -10.13
C VAL A 104 -6.06 3.12 -10.60
N SER A 105 -6.95 3.85 -11.27
CA SER A 105 -8.22 3.30 -11.77
C SER A 105 -8.13 2.60 -13.13
N GLU A 106 -7.10 2.89 -13.93
CA GLU A 106 -6.93 2.25 -15.23
C GLU A 106 -5.46 2.09 -15.61
N LEU A 107 -5.21 1.10 -16.47
CA LEU A 107 -3.92 0.83 -17.07
C LEU A 107 -4.14 0.58 -18.56
N SER A 108 -3.16 0.98 -19.39
CA SER A 108 -3.13 0.53 -20.77
C SER A 108 -2.89 -0.99 -20.82
N ASP A 109 -3.32 -1.64 -21.90
CA ASP A 109 -3.18 -3.10 -22.05
C ASP A 109 -1.71 -3.55 -21.99
N GLU A 110 -0.80 -2.73 -22.54
CA GLU A 110 0.64 -2.93 -22.47
C GLU A 110 1.15 -2.91 -21.02
N ARG A 111 0.76 -1.90 -20.23
CA ARG A 111 1.22 -1.78 -18.83
C ARG A 111 0.61 -2.85 -17.93
N LYS A 112 -0.64 -3.22 -18.19
CA LYS A 112 -1.28 -4.36 -17.52
C LYS A 112 -0.49 -5.64 -17.78
N LEU A 113 -0.05 -5.88 -19.02
CA LEU A 113 0.76 -7.05 -19.38
C LEU A 113 2.16 -7.01 -18.73
N ASP A 114 2.81 -5.85 -18.70
CA ASP A 114 4.10 -5.67 -18.04
C ASP A 114 4.02 -6.00 -16.55
N LEU A 115 3.00 -5.46 -15.85
CA LEU A 115 2.77 -5.73 -14.43
C LEU A 115 2.41 -7.20 -14.19
N HIS A 116 1.63 -7.81 -15.09
CA HIS A 116 1.35 -9.25 -15.04
C HIS A 116 2.64 -10.06 -15.11
N THR A 117 3.52 -9.75 -16.05
CA THR A 117 4.83 -10.42 -16.20
C THR A 117 5.71 -10.19 -14.98
N PHE A 118 5.79 -8.95 -14.49
CA PHE A 118 6.54 -8.57 -13.30
C PHE A 118 6.16 -9.41 -12.08
N VAL A 119 4.86 -9.61 -11.84
CA VAL A 119 4.37 -10.45 -10.74
C VAL A 119 4.61 -11.94 -11.02
N LYS A 120 4.34 -12.41 -12.24
CA LYS A 120 4.57 -13.83 -12.61
C LYS A 120 6.01 -14.27 -12.38
N GLU A 121 6.99 -13.37 -12.53
CA GLU A 121 8.42 -13.59 -12.26
C GLU A 121 8.81 -13.62 -10.77
N GLY A 122 7.85 -13.55 -9.84
CA GLY A 122 8.14 -13.70 -8.39
C GLY A 122 8.08 -12.41 -7.57
N ARG A 123 7.68 -11.29 -8.16
CA ARG A 123 7.62 -9.99 -7.48
C ARG A 123 6.20 -9.69 -6.99
N SER A 124 6.05 -8.63 -6.19
CA SER A 124 4.78 -8.31 -5.55
C SER A 124 4.17 -7.04 -6.09
N LEU A 125 2.85 -7.03 -6.23
CA LEU A 125 2.05 -5.87 -6.57
C LEU A 125 1.06 -5.59 -5.45
N LEU A 126 0.98 -4.34 -5.00
CA LEU A 126 -0.02 -3.87 -4.05
C LEU A 126 -0.89 -2.81 -4.74
N LEU A 127 -2.19 -2.98 -4.70
CA LEU A 127 -3.17 -2.03 -5.21
C LEU A 127 -3.82 -1.36 -4.00
N VAL A 128 -3.72 -0.04 -3.87
CA VAL A 128 -4.35 0.68 -2.76
C VAL A 128 -5.48 1.52 -3.30
N CYS A 129 -6.71 1.16 -2.95
CA CYS A 129 -7.91 1.85 -3.40
C CYS A 129 -8.32 2.92 -2.39
N SER A 130 -8.22 4.20 -2.78
CA SER A 130 -8.74 5.30 -1.95
C SER A 130 -10.26 5.44 -2.12
N ALA A 131 -10.88 6.39 -1.41
CA ALA A 131 -12.29 6.76 -1.57
C ALA A 131 -12.60 7.45 -2.92
N ASP A 132 -11.58 8.05 -3.55
CA ASP A 132 -11.75 8.79 -4.81
C ASP A 132 -11.57 7.91 -6.06
N LEU A 133 -11.10 6.67 -5.88
CA LEU A 133 -10.93 5.71 -6.96
C LEU A 133 -12.20 5.48 -7.79
N ASN A 134 -12.09 5.57 -9.11
CA ASN A 134 -13.17 5.18 -10.00
C ASN A 134 -13.33 3.64 -10.06
N ALA A 135 -14.27 3.11 -9.28
CA ALA A 135 -14.55 1.68 -9.17
C ALA A 135 -14.95 1.03 -10.51
N LEU A 136 -15.68 1.74 -11.37
CA LEU A 136 -16.11 1.19 -12.67
C LEU A 136 -14.92 0.97 -13.59
N ASN A 137 -14.05 1.98 -13.72
CA ASN A 137 -12.82 1.87 -14.53
C ASN A 137 -11.90 0.79 -13.97
N PHE A 138 -11.69 0.78 -12.65
CA PHE A 138 -10.87 -0.23 -11.99
C PHE A 138 -11.37 -1.65 -12.28
N ASN A 139 -12.67 -1.87 -12.12
CA ASN A 139 -13.26 -3.19 -12.37
C ASN A 139 -13.12 -3.61 -13.82
N ASN A 140 -13.35 -2.70 -14.78
CA ASN A 140 -13.26 -3.00 -16.20
C ASN A 140 -11.83 -3.22 -16.67
N LYS A 141 -10.85 -2.52 -16.10
CA LYS A 141 -9.46 -2.51 -16.58
C LYS A 141 -8.55 -3.45 -15.80
N LEU A 142 -8.70 -3.54 -14.48
CA LEU A 142 -7.82 -4.30 -13.60
C LEU A 142 -8.46 -5.59 -13.07
N ALA A 143 -9.78 -5.62 -12.84
CA ALA A 143 -10.45 -6.76 -12.19
C ALA A 143 -11.34 -7.62 -13.12
N ALA A 144 -11.37 -7.31 -14.42
CA ALA A 144 -12.13 -8.07 -15.42
C ALA A 144 -11.25 -8.97 -16.30
N GLY A 145 -11.87 -10.01 -16.85
CA GLY A 145 -11.25 -11.02 -17.72
C GLY A 145 -11.03 -12.37 -17.03
N ASP A 146 -10.44 -13.31 -17.75
CA ASP A 146 -10.17 -14.67 -17.25
C ASP A 146 -8.97 -14.72 -16.28
N ASP A 147 -7.98 -13.85 -16.47
CA ASP A 147 -6.81 -13.67 -15.59
C ASP A 147 -6.63 -12.17 -15.25
N PRO A 148 -7.57 -11.59 -14.46
CA PRO A 148 -7.53 -10.18 -14.09
C PRO A 148 -6.29 -9.89 -13.24
N LEU A 149 -5.80 -8.65 -13.19
CA LEU A 149 -4.65 -8.30 -12.36
C LEU A 149 -5.04 -8.28 -10.88
N SER A 150 -6.13 -7.57 -10.56
CA SER A 150 -6.68 -7.43 -9.20
C SER A 150 -7.32 -8.75 -8.72
N PRO A 151 -7.09 -9.16 -7.45
CA PRO A 151 -7.80 -10.27 -6.83
C PRO A 151 -9.28 -10.02 -6.56
N VAL A 152 -9.71 -8.76 -6.54
CA VAL A 152 -11.08 -8.35 -6.19
C VAL A 152 -11.67 -7.37 -7.19
N GLN A 153 -12.98 -7.43 -7.33
CA GLN A 153 -13.80 -6.35 -7.86
C GLN A 153 -14.27 -5.49 -6.71
N ILE A 154 -14.11 -4.18 -6.82
CA ILE A 154 -14.50 -3.22 -5.79
C ILE A 154 -15.91 -2.67 -6.03
N ASP A 155 -16.60 -2.30 -4.98
CA ASP A 155 -17.90 -1.61 -5.01
C ASP A 155 -17.74 -0.19 -4.45
N ASN A 156 -18.83 0.56 -4.36
CA ASN A 156 -18.87 1.87 -3.71
C ASN A 156 -18.50 1.79 -2.23
N ASP A 157 -18.35 2.95 -1.61
CA ASP A 157 -18.06 3.06 -0.19
C ASP A 157 -19.20 2.48 0.66
N LEU A 158 -18.83 1.55 1.52
CA LEU A 158 -19.67 0.98 2.55
C LEU A 158 -19.52 1.84 3.81
N LYS A 159 -20.63 2.45 4.23
CA LYS A 159 -20.70 3.14 5.53
C LYS A 159 -20.99 2.12 6.63
N LEU A 160 -20.18 2.16 7.68
CA LEU A 160 -20.23 1.22 8.80
C LEU A 160 -20.82 1.91 10.02
N ASP A 161 -21.96 1.38 10.50
CA ASP A 161 -22.60 1.82 11.73
C ASP A 161 -23.10 0.58 12.51
N PRO A 162 -22.40 0.16 13.59
CA PRO A 162 -21.28 0.84 14.22
C PRO A 162 -19.98 0.78 13.40
N ALA A 163 -19.03 1.65 13.75
CA ALA A 163 -17.66 1.59 13.22
C ALA A 163 -17.03 0.23 13.49
N SER A 164 -16.22 -0.24 12.55
CA SER A 164 -15.56 -1.54 12.60
C SER A 164 -14.10 -1.39 12.98
N VAL A 165 -13.52 -2.45 13.54
CA VAL A 165 -12.10 -2.52 13.92
C VAL A 165 -11.43 -3.69 13.20
N ILE A 166 -10.12 -3.59 13.01
CA ILE A 166 -9.35 -4.70 12.42
C ILE A 166 -9.40 -5.90 13.36
N LEU A 167 -9.82 -7.07 12.84
CA LEU A 167 -9.78 -8.31 13.60
C LEU A 167 -8.51 -9.11 13.31
N PHE A 168 -7.66 -9.21 14.33
CA PHE A 168 -6.41 -9.95 14.30
C PHE A 168 -6.64 -11.40 14.76
N ASP A 169 -7.30 -12.20 13.92
CA ASP A 169 -7.47 -13.65 14.14
C ASP A 169 -6.32 -14.44 13.48
N THR A 170 -5.96 -15.58 14.08
CA THR A 170 -4.95 -16.52 13.58
C THR A 170 -5.54 -17.80 12.99
N GLU A 171 -6.84 -18.05 13.20
CA GLU A 171 -7.50 -19.26 12.72
C GLU A 171 -7.92 -19.15 11.26
N ARG A 172 -7.60 -20.19 10.48
CA ARG A 172 -8.01 -20.29 9.08
C ARG A 172 -9.44 -20.79 8.98
N HIS A 173 -10.26 -20.11 8.18
CA HIS A 173 -11.65 -20.48 7.91
C HIS A 173 -12.09 -19.90 6.56
N GLU A 174 -13.35 -20.11 6.17
CA GLU A 174 -13.95 -19.51 4.97
C GLU A 174 -14.85 -18.34 5.36
N ILE A 175 -14.84 -17.28 4.55
CA ILE A 175 -15.71 -16.11 4.65
C ILE A 175 -16.32 -15.93 3.27
N ASP A 176 -17.65 -16.09 3.17
CA ASP A 176 -18.37 -16.01 1.90
C ASP A 176 -17.75 -16.88 0.79
N GLU A 177 -17.39 -18.12 1.13
CA GLU A 177 -16.74 -19.10 0.24
C GLU A 177 -15.30 -18.73 -0.18
N VAL A 178 -14.72 -17.67 0.40
CA VAL A 178 -13.33 -17.25 0.18
C VAL A 178 -12.46 -17.69 1.37
N PRO A 179 -11.30 -18.32 1.14
CA PRO A 179 -10.42 -18.72 2.22
C PRO A 179 -9.81 -17.50 2.94
N TYR A 180 -9.99 -17.45 4.26
CA TYR A 180 -9.28 -16.56 5.17
C TYR A 180 -7.97 -17.23 5.62
N VAL A 181 -6.85 -16.61 5.26
CA VAL A 181 -5.50 -17.10 5.53
C VAL A 181 -4.71 -15.98 6.21
N PRO A 182 -4.87 -15.79 7.53
CA PRO A 182 -4.24 -14.70 8.24
C PRO A 182 -2.71 -14.75 8.10
N HIS A 183 -2.12 -13.61 7.78
CA HIS A 183 -0.67 -13.53 7.60
C HIS A 183 0.04 -13.51 8.96
N ALA A 184 1.16 -14.23 9.10
CA ALA A 184 1.87 -14.33 10.39
C ALA A 184 2.32 -12.97 10.96
N LEU A 185 2.54 -11.98 10.09
CA LEU A 185 2.90 -10.60 10.48
C LEU A 185 1.81 -9.88 11.28
N VAL A 186 0.55 -10.32 11.16
CA VAL A 186 -0.62 -9.78 11.86
C VAL A 186 -0.46 -9.95 13.39
N SER A 187 0.26 -11.00 13.84
CA SER A 187 0.53 -11.26 15.25
C SER A 187 1.39 -10.20 15.96
N HIS A 188 2.25 -9.46 15.25
CA HIS A 188 3.10 -8.43 15.85
C HIS A 188 2.33 -7.16 16.25
N PHE A 189 1.15 -6.95 15.66
CA PHE A 189 0.30 -5.79 15.92
C PHE A 189 -0.65 -5.98 17.11
N LEU A 190 -0.63 -7.14 17.75
CA LEU A 190 -1.34 -7.44 19.00
C LEU A 190 -0.53 -7.07 20.26
N ASN A 191 0.67 -6.51 20.09
CA ASN A 191 1.53 -6.16 21.22
C ASN A 191 1.30 -4.70 21.66
N LEU A 192 0.61 -4.54 22.79
CA LEU A 192 0.32 -3.25 23.44
C LEU A 192 1.55 -2.34 23.65
N ARG A 193 2.77 -2.92 23.72
CA ARG A 193 4.01 -2.13 23.92
C ARG A 193 4.56 -1.51 22.65
N SER A 194 4.16 -1.98 21.47
CA SER A 194 4.63 -1.51 20.16
C SER A 194 3.57 -0.76 19.36
N GLY A 195 2.41 -0.49 19.99
CA GLY A 195 1.22 0.04 19.32
C GLY A 195 0.25 -1.09 18.98
N ASP A 196 -0.98 -0.95 19.45
CA ASP A 196 -2.06 -1.92 19.22
C ASP A 196 -2.94 -1.41 18.08
N LEU A 197 -2.84 -2.06 16.92
CA LEU A 197 -3.64 -1.70 15.75
C LEU A 197 -5.10 -2.14 15.88
N SER A 198 -5.47 -2.95 16.89
CA SER A 198 -6.87 -3.29 17.15
C SER A 198 -7.70 -2.09 17.61
N MET A 199 -7.05 -0.99 18.00
CA MET A 199 -7.73 0.28 18.31
C MET A 199 -8.03 1.14 17.07
N VAL A 200 -7.55 0.76 15.89
CA VAL A 200 -7.87 1.46 14.65
C VAL A 200 -9.29 1.11 14.25
N SER A 201 -10.20 2.07 14.43
CA SER A 201 -11.59 1.98 13.97
C SER A 201 -11.79 2.76 12.68
N PHE A 202 -12.58 2.24 11.77
CA PHE A 202 -13.00 2.92 10.54
C PHE A 202 -14.52 2.87 10.41
N ASN A 203 -15.06 3.96 9.86
CA ASN A 203 -16.49 4.17 9.64
C ASN A 203 -16.87 4.03 8.16
N THR A 204 -15.89 3.85 7.28
CA THR A 204 -16.08 3.71 5.84
C THR A 204 -15.00 2.81 5.27
N LEU A 205 -15.41 1.88 4.41
CA LEU A 205 -14.54 0.99 3.65
C LEU A 205 -14.96 1.01 2.19
N ARG A 206 -14.02 0.71 1.30
CA ARG A 206 -14.38 0.36 -0.08
C ARG A 206 -14.99 -1.04 -0.08
N GLY A 207 -16.21 -1.18 -0.58
CA GLY A 207 -16.87 -2.49 -0.65
C GLY A 207 -16.15 -3.45 -1.60
N VAL A 208 -16.32 -4.75 -1.39
CA VAL A 208 -15.90 -5.79 -2.33
C VAL A 208 -17.13 -6.41 -2.97
N ARG A 209 -17.18 -6.38 -4.30
CA ARG A 209 -18.29 -6.89 -5.11
C ARG A 209 -18.12 -8.36 -5.47
N GLY A 210 -16.89 -8.80 -5.62
CA GLY A 210 -16.57 -10.15 -6.07
C GLY A 210 -15.09 -10.45 -6.00
N TYR A 211 -14.78 -11.74 -6.05
CA TYR A 211 -13.44 -12.27 -5.89
C TYR A 211 -13.03 -13.07 -7.12
N THR A 212 -11.73 -13.07 -7.40
CA THR A 212 -11.14 -14.04 -8.31
C THR A 212 -11.10 -15.43 -7.67
N LYS A 213 -11.03 -16.48 -8.49
CA LYS A 213 -11.08 -17.88 -8.04
C LYS A 213 -10.01 -18.24 -7.00
N ASP A 214 -8.84 -17.62 -7.11
CA ASP A 214 -7.68 -17.92 -6.25
C ASP A 214 -7.43 -16.84 -5.19
N ALA A 215 -8.43 -15.98 -4.94
CA ALA A 215 -8.36 -14.94 -3.93
C ALA A 215 -8.33 -15.54 -2.51
N ARG A 216 -7.63 -14.86 -1.61
CA ARG A 216 -7.59 -15.19 -0.18
C ARG A 216 -7.67 -13.91 0.62
N ILE A 217 -8.46 -13.92 1.68
CA ILE A 217 -8.54 -12.80 2.61
C ILE A 217 -7.39 -12.95 3.60
N LEU A 218 -6.53 -11.92 3.69
CA LEU A 218 -5.39 -11.89 4.61
C LEU A 218 -5.68 -11.10 5.88
N LEU A 219 -6.55 -10.09 5.77
CA LEU A 219 -6.97 -9.22 6.88
C LEU A 219 -8.43 -8.85 6.68
N ARG A 220 -9.16 -8.74 7.79
CA ARG A 220 -10.59 -8.41 7.82
C ARG A 220 -10.93 -7.57 9.05
N ASP A 221 -12.12 -7.00 9.03
CA ASP A 221 -12.68 -6.36 10.21
C ASP A 221 -13.45 -7.35 11.11
N ASP A 222 -13.95 -6.84 12.22
CA ASP A 222 -14.78 -7.55 13.20
C ASP A 222 -16.19 -7.88 12.69
N GLN A 223 -16.58 -7.36 11.53
CA GLN A 223 -17.84 -7.62 10.83
C GLN A 223 -17.66 -8.55 9.61
N ASN A 224 -16.45 -9.11 9.43
CA ASN A 224 -16.02 -9.97 8.32
C ASN A 224 -15.87 -9.29 6.95
N HIS A 225 -15.87 -7.96 6.86
CA HIS A 225 -15.49 -7.28 5.64
C HIS A 225 -13.98 -7.44 5.38
N PRO A 226 -13.57 -7.78 4.14
CA PRO A 226 -12.16 -7.91 3.80
C PRO A 226 -11.47 -6.54 3.81
N LEU A 227 -10.27 -6.49 4.39
CA LEU A 227 -9.40 -5.31 4.40
C LEU A 227 -8.17 -5.48 3.52
N VAL A 228 -7.66 -6.71 3.42
CA VAL A 228 -6.58 -7.07 2.51
C VAL A 228 -6.90 -8.41 1.87
N VAL A 229 -6.91 -8.45 0.55
CA VAL A 229 -7.15 -9.67 -0.23
C VAL A 229 -5.96 -9.88 -1.17
N ASP A 230 -5.39 -11.07 -1.16
CA ASP A 230 -4.32 -11.43 -2.09
C ASP A 230 -4.75 -12.54 -3.06
N ARG A 231 -4.00 -12.66 -4.15
CA ARG A 231 -3.96 -13.88 -4.95
C ARG A 231 -2.54 -14.19 -5.39
N PRO A 232 -2.16 -15.48 -5.51
CA PRO A 232 -0.95 -15.85 -6.20
C PRO A 232 -1.09 -15.55 -7.70
N LEU A 233 0.00 -15.11 -8.33
CA LEU A 233 0.07 -14.95 -9.78
C LEU A 233 1.48 -15.36 -10.23
N GLY A 234 1.59 -16.54 -10.86
CA GLY A 234 2.90 -17.16 -11.11
C GLY A 234 3.64 -17.40 -9.80
N ASP A 235 4.91 -16.98 -9.75
CA ASP A 235 5.73 -17.08 -8.53
C ASP A 235 5.51 -15.90 -7.55
N GLY A 236 4.79 -14.86 -7.98
CA GLY A 236 4.54 -13.66 -7.20
C GLY A 236 3.12 -13.56 -6.64
N ARG A 237 2.77 -12.36 -6.17
CA ARG A 237 1.47 -12.08 -5.55
C ARG A 237 0.95 -10.69 -5.88
N VAL A 238 -0.36 -10.59 -6.01
CA VAL A 238 -1.08 -9.31 -6.07
C VAL A 238 -1.96 -9.21 -4.83
N ALA A 239 -1.86 -8.10 -4.11
CA ALA A 239 -2.74 -7.75 -2.99
C ALA A 239 -3.50 -6.46 -3.28
N VAL A 240 -4.74 -6.38 -2.79
CA VAL A 240 -5.57 -5.18 -2.69
C VAL A 240 -5.88 -4.96 -1.22
#